data_AF-A0A0N8NWT2-F1
#
_entry.id   AF-A0A0N8NWT2-F1
#
_cell.length_a   1.000
_cell.length_b   1.000
_cell.length_c   1.000
_cell.angle_alpha   90.00
_cell.angle_beta   90.00
_cell.angle_gamma   90.00
#
_symmetry.space_group_name_H-M   'P 1'
#
loop_
_entity.id
_entity.type
_entity.pdbx_description
1 polymer ?
#
loop_
_entity_poly.entity_id
_entity_poly.type
_entity_poly.pdbx_seq_one_letter_code
_entity_poly.pdbx_strand_id
1 'polypeptide(L)'
;MSSTEDEHVAELKEWWSRNGKPLVTGGLFALVIVFGWQAFHKYQSNQSQGASILYQQLLETTLTPDGKPDAARVSDLAGKLNSEYGGSAYAQYGSLFVAKVAVDSGKLDDAASGLKAIVDKPANPALGEIARQRLAQVLGAQNKADEALKLLEGDADKAFLATREELKGDLLVQLGRTDEASAAYQKAKAALSDEAAVGGLQIKLDDLAKGDA
;
A
#
# COMPACT_ATOMS: atom_id res chain seq x y z
N MET A 1 -70.18 -12.74 26.62
CA MET A 1 -69.06 -12.31 25.74
C MET A 1 -67.72 -12.33 26.46
N SER A 2 -67.61 -12.84 27.71
CA SER A 2 -66.33 -12.88 28.45
C SER A 2 -65.53 -14.18 28.29
N SER A 3 -66.19 -15.31 27.98
CA SER A 3 -65.51 -16.62 27.91
C SER A 3 -64.45 -16.68 26.82
N THR A 4 -64.69 -16.02 25.68
CA THR A 4 -63.75 -16.00 24.56
C THR A 4 -62.50 -15.15 24.87
N GLU A 5 -62.66 -14.07 25.65
CA GLU A 5 -61.54 -13.22 26.06
C GLU A 5 -60.61 -13.96 27.04
N ASP A 6 -61.17 -14.71 27.98
CA ASP A 6 -60.40 -15.49 28.96
C ASP A 6 -59.62 -16.65 28.29
N GLU A 7 -60.20 -17.30 27.27
CA GLU A 7 -59.57 -18.39 26.52
C GLU A 7 -58.38 -17.90 25.70
N HIS A 8 -58.52 -16.76 25.01
CA HIS A 8 -57.42 -16.14 24.25
C HIS A 8 -56.23 -15.73 25.14
N VAL A 9 -56.49 -15.28 26.37
CA VAL A 9 -55.44 -14.91 27.33
C VAL A 9 -54.71 -16.15 27.85
N ALA A 10 -55.43 -17.26 28.09
CA ALA A 10 -54.84 -18.52 28.52
C ALA A 10 -53.90 -19.11 27.46
N GLU A 11 -54.31 -19.11 26.19
CA GLU A 11 -53.50 -19.60 25.06
C GLU A 11 -52.20 -18.80 24.89
N LEU A 12 -52.26 -17.46 25.01
CA LEU A 12 -51.08 -16.60 24.92
C LEU A 12 -50.09 -16.85 26.07
N LYS A 13 -50.62 -17.05 27.29
CA LYS A 13 -49.82 -17.32 28.49
C LYS A 13 -49.09 -18.66 28.38
N GLU A 14 -49.76 -19.68 27.84
CA GLU A 14 -49.18 -21.00 27.61
C GLU A 14 -48.11 -20.96 26.50
N TRP A 15 -48.39 -20.26 25.40
CA TRP A 15 -47.42 -20.06 24.33
C TRP A 15 -46.16 -19.32 24.82
N TRP A 16 -46.35 -18.28 25.64
CA TRP A 16 -45.25 -17.52 26.24
C TRP A 16 -44.43 -18.35 27.23
N SER A 17 -45.10 -19.14 28.08
CA SER A 17 -44.45 -20.08 29.00
C SER A 17 -43.56 -21.07 28.24
N ARG A 18 -44.02 -21.56 27.09
CA ARG A 18 -43.32 -22.54 26.25
C ARG A 18 -42.20 -21.94 25.39
N ASN A 19 -42.38 -20.73 24.84
CA ASN A 19 -41.50 -20.17 23.81
C ASN A 19 -40.78 -18.86 24.20
N GLY A 20 -41.14 -18.24 25.32
CA GLY A 20 -40.61 -16.92 25.72
C GLY A 20 -39.10 -16.91 25.96
N LYS A 21 -38.54 -17.98 26.56
CA LYS A 21 -37.08 -18.05 26.81
C LYS A 21 -36.25 -18.08 25.52
N PRO A 22 -36.49 -18.97 24.53
CA PRO A 22 -35.79 -18.93 23.25
C PRO A 22 -36.00 -17.62 22.48
N LEU A 23 -37.21 -17.04 22.51
CA LEU A 23 -37.52 -15.82 21.77
C LEU A 23 -36.79 -14.60 22.35
N VAL A 24 -36.78 -14.45 23.68
CA VAL A 24 -36.01 -13.39 24.36
C VAL A 24 -34.51 -13.59 24.14
N THR A 25 -34.02 -14.83 24.25
CA THR A 25 -32.60 -15.13 24.05
C THR A 25 -32.17 -14.84 22.61
N GLY A 26 -32.95 -15.29 21.62
CA GLY A 26 -32.70 -15.01 20.20
C GLY A 26 -32.77 -13.52 19.88
N GLY A 27 -33.74 -12.80 20.46
CA GLY A 27 -33.82 -11.34 20.35
C GLY A 27 -32.59 -10.63 20.92
N LEU A 28 -32.12 -11.04 22.11
CA LEU A 28 -30.92 -10.48 22.71
C LEU A 28 -29.67 -10.77 21.85
N PHE A 29 -29.53 -11.99 21.34
CA PHE A 29 -28.45 -12.34 20.42
C PHE A 29 -28.49 -11.49 19.14
N ALA A 30 -29.67 -11.30 18.54
CA ALA A 30 -29.82 -10.46 17.36
C ALA A 30 -29.40 -9.01 17.63
N LEU A 31 -29.78 -8.45 18.80
CA LEU A 31 -29.37 -7.10 19.19
C LEU A 31 -27.85 -6.99 19.35
N VAL A 32 -27.19 -7.95 20.01
CA VAL A 32 -25.72 -7.95 20.17
C VAL A 32 -25.03 -7.98 18.81
N ILE A 33 -25.51 -8.80 17.87
CA ILE A 33 -24.95 -8.89 16.52
C ILE A 33 -25.11 -7.56 15.77
N VAL A 34 -26.32 -6.97 15.77
CA VAL A 34 -26.61 -5.73 15.05
C VAL A 34 -25.81 -4.56 15.62
N PHE A 35 -25.82 -4.38 16.94
CA PHE A 35 -25.06 -3.28 17.57
C PHE A 35 -23.56 -3.50 17.47
N GLY A 36 -23.09 -4.75 17.57
CA GLY A 36 -21.69 -5.10 17.35
C GLY A 36 -21.22 -4.73 15.95
N TRP A 37 -22.01 -5.09 14.91
CA TRP A 37 -21.72 -4.73 13.53
C TRP A 37 -21.74 -3.21 13.31
N GLN A 38 -22.73 -2.51 13.84
CA GLN A 38 -22.83 -1.05 13.71
C GLN A 38 -21.67 -0.33 14.40
N ALA A 39 -21.28 -0.77 15.60
CA ALA A 39 -20.13 -0.23 16.32
C ALA A 39 -18.82 -0.48 15.56
N PHE A 40 -18.64 -1.69 15.02
CA PHE A 40 -17.49 -2.03 14.19
C PHE A 40 -17.41 -1.18 12.92
N HIS A 41 -18.54 -0.99 12.22
CA HIS A 41 -18.59 -0.18 11.02
C HIS A 41 -18.28 1.30 11.30
N LYS A 42 -18.82 1.85 12.40
CA LYS A 42 -18.53 3.22 12.84
C LYS A 42 -17.06 3.39 13.22
N TYR A 43 -16.48 2.42 13.92
CA TYR A 43 -15.06 2.41 14.25
C TYR A 43 -14.19 2.44 12.98
N GLN A 44 -14.48 1.58 12.01
CA GLN A 44 -13.75 1.52 10.74
C GLN A 44 -13.87 2.81 9.92
N SER A 45 -15.06 3.44 9.89
CA SER A 45 -15.28 4.73 9.23
C SER A 45 -14.48 5.86 9.88
N ASN A 46 -14.50 5.95 11.21
CA ASN A 46 -13.72 6.93 11.95
C ASN A 46 -12.21 6.72 11.77
N GLN A 47 -11.78 5.46 11.71
CA GLN A 47 -10.38 5.10 11.50
C GLN A 47 -9.89 5.59 10.13
N SER A 48 -10.69 5.39 9.08
CA SER A 48 -10.37 5.85 7.72
C SER A 48 -10.31 7.39 7.61
N GLN A 49 -11.25 8.09 8.25
CA GLN A 49 -11.27 9.57 8.28
C GLN A 49 -10.08 10.15 9.04
N GLY A 50 -9.73 9.60 10.20
CA GLY A 50 -8.56 10.07 10.95
C GLY A 50 -7.25 9.84 10.20
N ALA A 51 -7.09 8.65 9.61
CA ALA A 51 -5.92 8.32 8.80
C ALA A 51 -5.79 9.22 7.55
N SER A 52 -6.89 9.56 6.89
CA SER A 52 -6.85 10.42 5.70
C SER A 52 -6.44 11.85 6.05
N ILE A 53 -6.88 12.40 7.20
CA ILE A 53 -6.47 13.73 7.67
C ILE A 53 -4.97 13.79 7.92
N LEU A 54 -4.41 12.81 8.65
CA LEU A 54 -2.97 12.75 8.88
C LEU A 54 -2.19 12.60 7.57
N TYR A 55 -2.71 11.81 6.63
CA TYR A 55 -2.10 11.66 5.32
C TYR A 55 -2.15 12.95 4.49
N GLN A 56 -3.24 13.71 4.54
CA GLN A 56 -3.32 15.03 3.89
C GLN A 56 -2.27 15.99 4.45
N GLN A 57 -2.11 16.06 5.78
CA GLN A 57 -1.06 16.87 6.42
C GLN A 57 0.34 16.43 6.01
N LEU A 58 0.54 15.11 5.82
CA LEU A 58 1.80 14.57 5.34
C LEU A 58 2.09 15.03 3.89
N LEU A 59 1.08 15.00 3.02
CA LEU A 59 1.21 15.50 1.65
C LEU A 59 1.55 16.99 1.62
N GLU A 60 0.88 17.82 2.42
CA GLU A 60 1.18 19.25 2.53
C GLU A 60 2.61 19.52 3.01
N THR A 61 3.13 18.67 3.89
CA THR A 61 4.50 18.77 4.42
C THR A 61 5.56 18.33 3.39
N THR A 62 5.18 17.46 2.45
CA THR A 62 6.11 16.83 1.50
C THR A 62 6.10 17.44 0.11
N LEU A 63 4.96 18.00 -0.31
CA LEU A 63 4.77 18.68 -1.57
C LEU A 63 5.00 20.18 -1.42
N THR A 64 6.17 20.57 -0.89
CA THR A 64 6.53 21.98 -0.75
C THR A 64 7.11 22.53 -2.07
N PRO A 65 6.89 23.81 -2.41
CA PRO A 65 7.45 24.44 -3.61
C PRO A 65 8.99 24.34 -3.68
N ASP A 66 9.62 24.29 -2.51
CA ASP A 66 11.07 24.29 -2.33
C ASP A 66 11.68 22.89 -2.48
N GLY A 67 10.84 21.84 -2.62
CA GLY A 67 11.24 20.45 -2.83
C GLY A 67 11.93 19.78 -1.64
N LYS A 68 11.97 20.44 -0.47
CA LYS A 68 12.59 19.93 0.75
C LYS A 68 11.54 19.70 1.84
N PRO A 69 11.12 18.46 2.09
CA PRO A 69 10.24 18.14 3.20
C PRO A 69 10.92 18.38 4.55
N ASP A 70 10.14 18.83 5.55
CA ASP A 70 10.55 18.77 6.95
C ASP A 70 10.60 17.30 7.38
N ALA A 71 11.81 16.73 7.40
CA ALA A 71 12.05 15.33 7.75
C ALA A 71 11.50 14.95 9.12
N ALA A 72 11.56 15.84 10.12
CA ALA A 72 11.06 15.57 11.46
C ALA A 72 9.53 15.49 11.45
N ARG A 73 8.86 16.40 10.73
CA ARG A 73 7.41 16.41 10.60
C ARG A 73 6.89 15.23 9.77
N VAL A 74 7.62 14.82 8.73
CA VAL A 74 7.32 13.58 7.98
C VAL A 74 7.37 12.37 8.90
N SER A 75 8.44 12.25 9.69
CA SER A 75 8.60 11.14 10.63
C SER A 75 7.51 11.12 11.71
N ASP A 76 7.12 12.27 12.24
CA ASP A 76 6.04 12.38 13.24
C ASP A 76 4.69 11.94 12.67
N LEU A 77 4.29 12.49 11.52
CA LEU A 77 3.00 12.18 10.89
C LEU A 77 2.92 10.71 10.43
N ALA A 78 3.99 10.18 9.84
CA ALA A 78 4.06 8.76 9.48
C ALA A 78 4.08 7.85 10.72
N GLY A 79 4.74 8.28 11.81
CA GLY A 79 4.73 7.57 13.08
C GLY A 79 3.32 7.48 13.70
N LYS A 80 2.56 8.58 13.66
CA LYS A 80 1.14 8.61 14.06
C LYS A 80 0.28 7.73 13.17
N LEU A 81 0.46 7.79 11.86
CA LEU A 81 -0.23 6.89 10.92
C LEU A 81 0.05 5.42 11.22
N ASN A 82 1.29 5.04 11.52
CA ASN A 82 1.63 3.66 11.86
C ASN A 82 1.10 3.22 13.23
N SER A 83 1.18 4.07 14.24
CA SER A 83 0.75 3.74 15.62
C SER A 83 -0.76 3.75 15.81
N GLU A 84 -1.46 4.75 15.26
CA GLU A 84 -2.91 4.92 15.41
C GLU A 84 -3.71 4.23 14.30
N TYR A 85 -3.10 4.09 13.10
CA TYR A 85 -3.79 3.64 11.89
C TYR A 85 -3.03 2.55 11.12
N GLY A 86 -2.16 1.77 11.78
CA GLY A 86 -1.26 0.80 11.14
C GLY A 86 -1.93 -0.28 10.28
N GLY A 87 -3.23 -0.53 10.45
CA GLY A 87 -4.02 -1.42 9.59
C GLY A 87 -4.50 -0.78 8.28
N SER A 88 -4.23 0.50 8.04
CA SER A 88 -4.68 1.24 6.87
C SER A 88 -3.59 1.33 5.78
N ALA A 89 -4.01 1.47 4.52
CA ALA A 89 -3.07 1.77 3.43
C ALA A 89 -2.33 3.12 3.64
N TYR A 90 -2.96 4.09 4.32
CA TYR A 90 -2.36 5.38 4.66
C TYR A 90 -1.08 5.24 5.50
N ALA A 91 -1.03 4.27 6.41
CA ALA A 91 0.17 3.96 7.18
C ALA A 91 1.35 3.54 6.30
N GLN A 92 1.09 2.69 5.31
CA GLN A 92 2.12 2.27 4.37
C GLN A 92 2.49 3.37 3.37
N TYR A 93 1.54 4.20 2.91
CA TYR A 93 1.86 5.41 2.14
C TYR A 93 2.75 6.37 2.93
N GLY A 94 2.46 6.58 4.22
CA GLY A 94 3.32 7.38 5.10
C GLY A 94 4.73 6.80 5.23
N SER A 95 4.83 5.48 5.36
CA SER A 95 6.11 4.77 5.44
C SER A 95 6.94 4.89 4.14
N LEU A 96 6.30 5.01 2.97
CA LEU A 96 7.01 5.31 1.72
C LEU A 96 7.66 6.71 1.72
N PHE A 97 7.03 7.71 2.35
CA PHE A 97 7.63 9.04 2.50
C PHE A 97 8.81 9.02 3.47
N VAL A 98 8.70 8.27 4.57
CA VAL A 98 9.83 8.06 5.51
C VAL A 98 11.02 7.42 4.80
N ALA A 99 10.78 6.38 4.00
CA ALA A 99 11.83 5.75 3.21
C ALA A 99 12.48 6.74 2.23
N LYS A 100 11.69 7.58 1.56
CA LYS A 100 12.23 8.64 0.70
C LYS A 100 13.12 9.62 1.47
N VAL A 101 12.65 10.12 2.61
CA VAL A 101 13.44 11.04 3.47
C VAL A 101 14.74 10.38 3.94
N ALA A 102 14.70 9.07 4.26
CA ALA A 102 15.88 8.32 4.62
C ALA A 102 16.89 8.25 3.45
N VAL A 103 16.44 7.97 2.22
CA VAL A 103 17.29 8.04 1.02
C VAL A 103 17.89 9.42 0.83
N ASP A 104 17.06 10.46 0.88
CA ASP A 104 17.50 11.87 0.70
C ASP A 104 18.52 12.29 1.78
N SER A 105 18.49 11.63 2.95
CA SER A 105 19.42 11.84 4.07
C SER A 105 20.63 10.89 4.07
N GLY A 106 20.80 10.06 3.03
CA GLY A 106 21.88 9.08 2.91
C GLY A 106 21.72 7.83 3.79
N LYS A 107 20.59 7.65 4.46
CA LYS A 107 20.28 6.51 5.34
C LYS A 107 19.67 5.37 4.53
N LEU A 108 20.47 4.79 3.65
CA LEU A 108 19.99 3.75 2.71
C LEU A 108 19.53 2.48 3.42
N ASP A 109 20.15 2.08 4.53
CA ASP A 109 19.73 0.90 5.30
C ASP A 109 18.34 1.07 5.93
N ASP A 110 18.07 2.25 6.50
CA ASP A 110 16.76 2.57 7.07
C ASP A 110 15.68 2.56 5.98
N ALA A 111 15.99 3.13 4.81
CA ALA A 111 15.09 3.11 3.66
C ALA A 111 14.81 1.68 3.18
N ALA A 112 15.85 0.84 3.05
CA ALA A 112 15.71 -0.54 2.62
C ALA A 112 14.85 -1.35 3.61
N SER A 113 15.08 -1.20 4.91
CA SER A 113 14.29 -1.86 5.95
C SER A 113 12.82 -1.45 5.91
N GLY A 114 12.53 -0.15 5.80
CA GLY A 114 11.17 0.37 5.72
C GLY A 114 10.42 -0.11 4.47
N LEU A 115 11.09 -0.11 3.31
CA LEU A 115 10.51 -0.58 2.05
C LEU A 115 10.29 -2.10 2.07
N LYS A 116 11.23 -2.86 2.65
CA LYS A 116 11.10 -4.31 2.80
C LYS A 116 9.87 -4.69 3.63
N ALA A 117 9.59 -3.97 4.72
CA ALA A 117 8.40 -4.22 5.53
C ALA A 117 7.09 -4.09 4.74
N ILE A 118 7.04 -3.15 3.77
CA ILE A 118 5.88 -2.98 2.88
C ILE A 118 5.83 -4.11 1.85
N VAL A 119 6.97 -4.49 1.26
CA VAL A 119 7.04 -5.61 0.29
C VAL A 119 6.60 -6.93 0.92
N ASP A 120 6.97 -7.18 2.19
CA ASP A 120 6.65 -8.41 2.90
C ASP A 120 5.16 -8.51 3.27
N LYS A 121 4.47 -7.37 3.48
CA LYS A 121 3.04 -7.34 3.83
C LYS A 121 2.33 -6.11 3.24
N PRO A 122 2.11 -6.06 1.92
CA PRO A 122 1.57 -4.88 1.27
C PRO A 122 0.07 -4.74 1.54
N ALA A 123 -0.41 -3.50 1.72
CA ALA A 123 -1.83 -3.22 1.88
C ALA A 123 -2.64 -3.52 0.60
N ASN A 124 -2.00 -3.47 -0.57
CA ASN A 124 -2.56 -3.89 -1.86
C ASN A 124 -1.42 -4.18 -2.87
N PRO A 125 -1.70 -4.88 -3.99
CA PRO A 125 -0.69 -5.26 -4.96
C PRO A 125 0.11 -4.09 -5.54
N ALA A 126 -0.56 -2.99 -5.88
CA ALA A 126 0.09 -1.80 -6.44
C ALA A 126 1.11 -1.19 -5.47
N LEU A 127 0.77 -1.14 -4.17
CA LEU A 127 1.67 -0.62 -3.14
C LEU A 127 2.88 -1.54 -2.93
N GLY A 128 2.66 -2.86 -3.00
CA GLY A 128 3.74 -3.84 -2.97
C GLY A 128 4.71 -3.67 -4.14
N GLU A 129 4.20 -3.43 -5.35
CA GLU A 129 5.03 -3.22 -6.53
C GLU A 129 5.82 -1.90 -6.47
N ILE A 130 5.18 -0.80 -6.04
CA ILE A 130 5.87 0.49 -5.82
C ILE A 130 6.99 0.33 -4.79
N ALA A 131 6.72 -0.33 -3.66
CA ALA A 131 7.73 -0.55 -2.62
C ALA A 131 8.88 -1.44 -3.11
N ARG A 132 8.58 -2.46 -3.92
CA ARG A 132 9.56 -3.37 -4.52
C ARG A 132 10.52 -2.66 -5.47
N GLN A 133 9.99 -1.84 -6.40
CA GLN A 133 10.83 -1.07 -7.32
C GLN A 133 11.71 -0.06 -6.56
N ARG A 134 11.15 0.65 -5.57
CA ARG A 134 11.94 1.55 -4.72
C ARG A 134 12.99 0.82 -3.90
N LEU A 135 12.68 -0.37 -3.37
CA LEU A 135 13.66 -1.18 -2.65
C LEU A 135 14.80 -1.61 -3.56
N ALA A 136 14.50 -2.03 -4.79
CA ALA A 136 15.52 -2.36 -5.79
C ALA A 136 16.40 -1.15 -6.14
N GLN A 137 15.83 0.05 -6.27
CA GLN A 137 16.62 1.30 -6.44
C GLN A 137 17.55 1.55 -5.25
N VAL A 138 17.06 1.41 -4.02
CA VAL A 138 17.88 1.57 -2.80
C VAL A 138 19.01 0.54 -2.76
N LEU A 139 18.72 -0.72 -3.07
CA LEU A 139 19.76 -1.77 -3.14
C LEU A 139 20.80 -1.48 -4.24
N GLY A 140 20.39 -0.97 -5.40
CA GLY A 140 21.31 -0.50 -6.43
C GLY A 140 22.25 0.61 -5.90
N ALA A 141 21.70 1.60 -5.20
CA ALA A 141 22.49 2.65 -4.55
C ALA A 141 23.42 2.12 -3.45
N GLN A 142 23.11 0.97 -2.86
CA GLN A 142 23.97 0.24 -1.91
C GLN A 142 25.00 -0.67 -2.60
N ASN A 143 25.12 -0.64 -3.93
CA ASN A 143 25.95 -1.54 -4.73
C ASN A 143 25.55 -3.03 -4.63
N LYS A 144 24.26 -3.29 -4.35
CA LYS A 144 23.68 -4.64 -4.28
C LYS A 144 22.79 -4.91 -5.50
N ALA A 145 23.29 -4.60 -6.70
CA ALA A 145 22.50 -4.65 -7.93
C ALA A 145 21.98 -6.07 -8.25
N ASP A 146 22.74 -7.14 -7.96
CA ASP A 146 22.26 -8.51 -8.13
C ASP A 146 21.08 -8.85 -7.20
N GLU A 147 21.09 -8.37 -5.95
CA GLU A 147 19.96 -8.54 -5.03
C GLU A 147 18.75 -7.73 -5.49
N ALA A 148 18.98 -6.51 -6.00
CA ALA A 148 17.95 -5.67 -6.57
C ALA A 148 17.27 -6.33 -7.77
N LEU A 149 18.04 -6.95 -8.69
CA LEU A 149 17.49 -7.66 -9.84
C LEU A 149 16.60 -8.83 -9.42
N LYS A 150 16.98 -9.60 -8.41
CA LYS A 150 16.16 -10.70 -7.87
C LYS A 150 14.80 -10.22 -7.37
N LEU A 151 14.73 -9.02 -6.78
CA LEU A 151 13.43 -8.46 -6.36
C LEU A 151 12.51 -8.18 -7.54
N LEU A 152 13.07 -7.89 -8.72
CA LEU A 152 12.34 -7.51 -9.93
C LEU A 152 12.03 -8.70 -10.85
N GLU A 153 12.38 -9.92 -10.46
CA GLU A 153 11.99 -11.14 -11.17
C GLU A 153 10.47 -11.36 -11.13
N GLY A 154 9.99 -12.15 -12.10
CA GLY A 154 8.57 -12.43 -12.29
C GLY A 154 7.82 -11.35 -13.05
N ASP A 155 6.50 -11.55 -13.18
CA ASP A 155 5.63 -10.66 -13.92
C ASP A 155 5.27 -9.41 -13.11
N ALA A 156 5.07 -8.29 -13.81
CA ALA A 156 4.48 -7.06 -13.28
C ALA A 156 3.19 -6.78 -14.04
N ASP A 157 2.23 -6.13 -13.37
CA ASP A 157 1.08 -5.58 -14.08
C ASP A 157 1.54 -4.60 -15.16
N LYS A 158 0.78 -4.52 -16.26
CA LYS A 158 1.10 -3.65 -17.41
C LYS A 158 1.41 -2.21 -17.00
N ALA A 159 0.73 -1.70 -15.97
CA ALA A 159 0.92 -0.35 -15.43
C ALA A 159 2.32 -0.09 -14.86
N PHE A 160 3.04 -1.14 -14.44
CA PHE A 160 4.36 -1.06 -13.82
C PHE A 160 5.48 -1.63 -14.69
N LEU A 161 5.14 -2.28 -15.81
CA LEU A 161 6.09 -3.00 -16.64
C LEU A 161 7.19 -2.08 -17.18
N ALA A 162 6.82 -0.91 -17.69
CA ALA A 162 7.79 0.06 -18.23
C ALA A 162 8.83 0.48 -17.19
N THR A 163 8.38 0.94 -16.02
CA THR A 163 9.28 1.41 -14.95
C THR A 163 10.12 0.28 -14.37
N ARG A 164 9.57 -0.95 -14.31
CA ARG A 164 10.28 -2.13 -13.82
C ARG A 164 11.40 -2.55 -14.75
N GLU A 165 11.14 -2.61 -16.05
CA GLU A 165 12.13 -2.99 -17.05
C GLU A 165 13.20 -1.90 -17.23
N GLU A 166 12.82 -0.61 -17.12
CA GLU A 166 13.79 0.48 -17.08
C GLU A 166 14.75 0.32 -15.89
N LEU A 167 14.22 0.08 -14.69
CA LEU A 167 15.04 -0.13 -13.50
C LEU A 167 15.94 -1.37 -13.60
N LYS A 168 15.45 -2.46 -14.20
CA LYS A 168 16.30 -3.63 -14.50
C LYS A 168 17.46 -3.24 -15.41
N GLY A 169 17.18 -2.47 -16.46
CA GLY A 169 18.21 -1.94 -17.34
C GLY A 169 19.26 -1.15 -16.58
N ASP A 170 18.84 -0.19 -15.74
CA ASP A 170 19.75 0.65 -14.95
C ASP A 170 20.67 -0.21 -14.04
N LEU A 171 20.11 -1.23 -13.38
CA LEU A 171 20.86 -2.16 -12.53
C LEU A 171 21.81 -3.05 -13.33
N LEU A 172 21.43 -3.47 -14.54
CA LEU A 172 22.28 -4.27 -15.43
C LEU A 172 23.44 -3.45 -15.99
N VAL A 173 23.23 -2.16 -16.28
CA VAL A 173 24.32 -1.24 -16.63
C VAL A 173 25.32 -1.12 -15.47
N GLN A 174 24.84 -0.97 -14.23
CA GLN A 174 25.72 -0.94 -13.05
C GLN A 174 26.58 -2.20 -12.90
N LEU A 175 26.08 -3.36 -13.36
CA LEU A 175 26.81 -4.64 -13.38
C LEU A 175 27.69 -4.84 -14.62
N GLY A 176 27.69 -3.91 -15.58
CA GLY A 176 28.41 -4.05 -16.85
C GLY A 176 27.79 -5.05 -17.83
N ARG A 177 26.51 -5.42 -17.65
CA ARG A 177 25.78 -6.38 -18.48
C ARG A 177 25.00 -5.65 -19.58
N THR A 178 25.72 -5.04 -20.52
CA THR A 178 25.18 -4.09 -21.52
C THR A 178 24.13 -4.71 -22.44
N ASP A 179 24.36 -5.92 -22.96
CA ASP A 179 23.39 -6.63 -23.83
C ASP A 179 22.05 -6.86 -23.13
N GLU A 180 22.10 -7.29 -21.87
CA GLU A 180 20.91 -7.54 -21.06
C GLU A 180 20.21 -6.23 -20.69
N ALA A 181 20.97 -5.17 -20.41
CA ALA A 181 20.43 -3.84 -20.16
C ALA A 181 19.69 -3.29 -21.38
N SER A 182 20.26 -3.44 -22.58
CA SER A 182 19.65 -3.05 -23.85
C SER A 182 18.31 -3.79 -24.06
N ALA A 183 18.28 -5.10 -23.82
CA ALA A 183 17.06 -5.89 -23.91
C ALA A 183 15.98 -5.41 -22.90
N ALA A 184 16.37 -5.06 -21.67
CA ALA A 184 15.45 -4.52 -20.67
C ALA A 184 14.89 -3.15 -21.09
N TYR A 185 15.72 -2.23 -21.57
CA TYR A 185 15.25 -0.92 -22.05
C TYR A 185 14.33 -1.02 -23.27
N GLN A 186 14.57 -1.97 -24.17
CA GLN A 186 13.66 -2.23 -25.30
C GLN A 186 12.29 -2.70 -24.82
N LYS A 187 12.24 -3.61 -23.82
CA LYS A 187 10.99 -4.04 -23.19
C LYS A 187 10.28 -2.88 -22.48
N ALA A 188 11.04 -2.04 -21.77
CA ALA A 188 10.51 -0.85 -21.12
C ALA A 188 9.84 0.09 -22.15
N LYS A 189 10.52 0.34 -23.26
CA LYS A 189 10.03 1.20 -24.35
C LYS A 189 8.76 0.63 -24.99
N ALA A 190 8.73 -0.69 -25.24
CA ALA A 190 7.56 -1.36 -25.80
C ALA A 190 6.33 -1.37 -24.87
N ALA A 191 6.53 -1.15 -23.57
CA ALA A 191 5.46 -1.05 -22.57
C ALA A 191 4.92 0.38 -22.39
N LEU A 192 5.57 1.39 -22.95
CA LEU A 192 5.11 2.79 -22.93
C LEU A 192 4.16 3.07 -24.10
N SER A 193 3.26 4.04 -23.94
CA SER A 193 2.54 4.61 -25.08
C SER A 193 3.49 5.40 -25.98
N ASP A 194 3.17 5.54 -27.26
CA ASP A 194 4.04 6.19 -28.24
C ASP A 194 4.45 7.63 -27.84
N GLU A 195 3.58 8.42 -27.18
CA GLU A 195 3.97 9.73 -26.65
C GLU A 195 4.92 9.70 -25.43
N ALA A 196 4.86 8.67 -24.59
CA ALA A 196 5.68 8.56 -23.38
C ALA A 196 7.05 7.91 -23.64
N ALA A 197 7.18 7.16 -24.73
CA ALA A 197 8.38 6.44 -25.13
C ALA A 197 9.51 7.34 -25.68
N VAL A 198 9.22 8.60 -25.99
CA VAL A 198 10.11 9.48 -26.78
C VAL A 198 10.89 10.40 -25.84
N GLY A 199 12.08 9.96 -25.44
CA GLY A 199 13.06 10.81 -24.77
C GLY A 199 14.04 10.01 -23.91
N GLY A 200 13.66 9.75 -22.66
CA GLY A 200 14.57 9.21 -21.64
C GLY A 200 15.14 7.83 -21.99
N LEU A 201 14.29 6.88 -22.40
CA LEU A 201 14.75 5.53 -22.74
C LEU A 201 15.58 5.48 -24.03
N GLN A 202 15.29 6.34 -25.01
CA GLN A 202 16.07 6.38 -26.25
C GLN A 202 17.50 6.88 -25.98
N ILE A 203 17.65 7.90 -25.12
CA ILE A 203 18.97 8.40 -24.70
C ILE A 203 19.77 7.28 -24.03
N LYS A 204 19.17 6.55 -23.09
CA LYS A 204 19.82 5.41 -22.41
C LYS A 204 20.27 4.33 -23.40
N LEU A 205 19.44 4.01 -24.39
CA LEU A 205 19.78 3.04 -25.45
C LEU A 205 20.93 3.53 -26.35
N ASP A 206 20.92 4.81 -26.73
CA ASP A 206 21.95 5.40 -27.59
C ASP A 206 23.31 5.50 -26.86
N ASP A 207 23.29 5.76 -25.55
CA ASP A 207 24.51 5.81 -24.73
C ASP A 207 25.15 4.43 -24.57
N LEU A 208 24.35 3.36 -24.43
CA LEU A 208 24.85 1.99 -24.46
C LEU A 208 25.54 1.68 -25.80
N ALA A 209 24.88 1.99 -26.92
CA ALA A 209 25.40 1.70 -28.25
C ALA A 209 26.73 2.42 -28.57
N LYS A 210 27.00 3.58 -27.94
CA LYS A 210 28.26 4.32 -28.07
C LYS A 210 29.36 3.79 -27.16
N GLY A 211 29.01 3.16 -26.04
CA GLY A 211 29.97 2.56 -25.10
C GLY A 211 30.56 1.23 -25.58
N ASP A 212 29.85 0.53 -26.48
CA ASP A 212 30.26 -0.73 -27.09
C ASP A 212 31.13 -0.55 -28.38
N ALA A 213 31.35 0.70 -28.83
CA ALA A 213 32.11 1.06 -30.04
C ALA A 213 33.54 1.54 -29.74
#